data_AF-A0A2E2M8Q4-F1
#
_entry.id   AF-A0A2E2M8Q4-F1
#
_cell.length_a   1.000
_cell.length_b   1.000
_cell.length_c   1.000
_cell.angle_alpha   90.00
_cell.angle_beta   90.00
_cell.angle_gamma   90.00
#
_symmetry.space_group_name_H-M   'P 1'
#
loop_
_entity.id
_entity.type
_entity.pdbx_description
1 polymer ?
#
loop_
_entity_poly.entity_id
_entity_poly.type
_entity_poly.pdbx_seq_one_letter_code
_entity_poly.pdbx_strand_id
1 'polypeptide(L)'
;SHEMESGQRKDKEGNTIPRQIINKFTCAFEGATVFECDLDPAISANPFFEFTAKVDKSGTFKFTWVDDDGSVYETEQAIEVA
;
A
#
# COMPACT_ATOMS: atom_id res chain seq x y z
N SER A 1 6.71 6.10 3.56
CA SER A 1 7.58 5.07 4.15
C SER A 1 6.83 4.40 5.28
N HIS A 2 7.07 3.12 5.53
CA HIS A 2 6.39 2.37 6.59
C HIS A 2 7.32 1.27 7.12
N GLU A 3 7.36 1.05 8.43
CA GLU A 3 8.29 0.09 9.05
C GLU A 3 7.94 -1.37 8.78
N MET A 4 6.64 -1.67 8.57
CA MET A 4 6.13 -3.02 8.33
C MET A 4 6.56 -4.01 9.43
N GLU A 5 6.25 -3.69 10.69
CA GLU A 5 6.58 -4.57 11.81
C GLU A 5 5.81 -5.89 11.67
N SER A 6 6.55 -6.97 11.45
CA SER A 6 5.99 -8.26 11.05
C SER A 6 5.26 -9.02 12.17
N GLY A 7 5.47 -8.63 13.42
CA GLY A 7 5.01 -9.40 14.58
C GLY A 7 5.98 -10.49 15.04
N GLN A 8 7.07 -10.73 14.30
CA GLN A 8 8.05 -11.79 14.58
C GLN A 8 9.28 -11.29 15.35
N ARG A 9 9.55 -9.98 15.34
CA ARG A 9 10.70 -9.39 16.02
C ARG A 9 10.50 -9.42 17.54
N LYS A 10 11.60 -9.56 18.27
CA LYS A 10 11.62 -9.49 19.73
C LYS A 10 12.26 -8.20 20.21
N ASP A 11 11.75 -7.67 21.32
CA ASP A 11 12.39 -6.57 22.05
C ASP A 11 13.60 -7.06 22.86
N LYS A 12 14.20 -6.15 23.64
CA LYS A 12 15.36 -6.47 24.49
C LYS A 12 15.03 -7.42 25.65
N GLU A 13 13.77 -7.51 26.03
CA GLU A 13 13.26 -8.35 27.12
C GLU A 13 12.81 -9.73 26.60
N GLY A 14 12.80 -9.93 25.27
CA GLY A 14 12.44 -11.17 24.60
C GLY A 14 10.96 -11.28 24.20
N ASN A 15 10.16 -10.24 24.48
CA ASN A 15 8.74 -10.21 24.11
C ASN A 15 8.59 -9.98 22.61
N THR A 16 7.56 -10.58 22.02
CA THR A 16 7.21 -10.32 20.61
C THR A 16 6.65 -8.92 20.47
N ILE A 17 7.15 -8.18 19.49
CA ILE A 17 6.64 -6.86 19.16
C ILE A 17 5.37 -7.07 18.32
N PRO A 18 4.23 -6.41 18.65
CA PRO A 18 3.00 -6.58 17.88
C PRO A 18 3.18 -6.22 16.41
N ARG A 19 2.47 -6.94 15.54
CA ARG A 19 2.39 -6.63 14.12
C ARG A 19 1.83 -5.22 13.92
N GLN A 20 2.44 -4.48 13.00
CA GLN A 20 1.95 -3.21 12.49
C GLN A 20 2.39 -3.07 11.04
N ILE A 21 1.48 -3.33 10.10
CA ILE A 21 1.76 -3.24 8.67
C ILE A 21 0.68 -2.44 7.94
N ILE A 22 1.05 -1.93 6.77
CA ILE A 22 0.05 -1.67 5.72
C ILE A 22 -0.51 -3.03 5.32
N ASN A 23 -1.83 -3.20 5.42
CA ASN A 23 -2.52 -4.46 5.15
C ASN A 23 -3.28 -4.48 3.83
N LYS A 24 -3.48 -3.32 3.19
CA LYS A 24 -4.12 -3.24 1.88
C LYS A 24 -3.57 -2.09 1.05
N PHE A 25 -3.42 -2.35 -0.24
CA PHE A 25 -3.11 -1.32 -1.24
C PHE A 25 -4.09 -1.41 -2.41
N THR A 26 -4.61 -0.25 -2.82
CA THR A 26 -5.50 -0.12 -3.97
C THR A 26 -5.00 1.01 -4.87
N CYS A 27 -4.98 0.77 -6.18
CA CYS A 27 -4.84 1.78 -7.22
C CYS A 27 -6.13 1.83 -8.03
N ALA A 28 -6.71 3.02 -8.17
CA ALA A 28 -7.88 3.29 -8.97
C ALA A 28 -7.56 4.36 -10.03
N PHE A 29 -8.13 4.21 -11.23
CA PHE A 29 -8.09 5.22 -12.28
C PHE A 29 -9.51 5.71 -12.52
N GLU A 30 -9.75 7.02 -12.40
CA GLU A 30 -11.08 7.61 -12.59
C GLU A 30 -12.17 6.94 -11.71
N GLY A 31 -11.78 6.51 -10.51
CA GLY A 31 -12.65 5.81 -9.55
C GLY A 31 -12.83 4.30 -9.81
N ALA A 32 -12.32 3.76 -10.91
CA ALA A 32 -12.34 2.32 -11.17
C ALA A 32 -11.04 1.65 -10.68
N THR A 33 -11.14 0.62 -9.85
CA THR A 33 -9.98 -0.14 -9.38
C THR A 33 -9.25 -0.80 -10.54
N VAL A 34 -7.95 -0.49 -10.69
CA VAL A 34 -7.06 -1.09 -11.69
C VAL A 34 -6.13 -2.13 -11.09
N PHE A 35 -5.80 -2.00 -9.81
CA PHE A 35 -4.98 -2.94 -9.06
C PHE A 35 -5.37 -2.91 -7.59
N GLU A 36 -5.42 -4.07 -6.96
CA GLU A 36 -5.66 -4.21 -5.53
C GLU A 36 -4.91 -5.44 -5.01
N CYS A 37 -4.32 -5.32 -3.82
CA CYS A 37 -3.76 -6.44 -3.11
C CYS A 37 -3.94 -6.30 -1.60
N ASP A 38 -4.12 -7.45 -0.95
CA ASP A 38 -3.95 -7.58 0.49
C ASP A 38 -2.47 -7.86 0.77
N LEU A 39 -1.93 -7.22 1.81
CA LEU A 39 -0.55 -7.32 2.22
C LEU A 39 -0.45 -8.14 3.50
N ASP A 40 0.56 -9.01 3.53
CA ASP A 40 0.90 -9.83 4.69
C ASP A 40 2.26 -9.42 5.28
N PRO A 41 2.56 -9.85 6.52
CA PRO A 41 3.77 -9.45 7.26
C PRO A 41 5.12 -9.79 6.60
N ALA A 42 5.13 -10.58 5.53
CA ALA A 42 6.33 -10.91 4.77
C ALA A 42 6.74 -9.82 3.76
N ILE A 43 5.91 -8.79 3.55
CA ILE A 43 6.28 -7.64 2.72
C ILE A 43 7.30 -6.77 3.47
N SER A 44 8.39 -6.43 2.78
CA SER A 44 9.47 -5.61 3.31
C SER A 44 9.02 -4.22 3.78
N ALA A 45 9.76 -3.65 4.73
CA ALA A 45 9.67 -2.23 5.09
C ALA A 45 9.76 -1.34 3.83
N ASN A 46 9.01 -0.25 3.83
CA ASN A 46 8.81 0.64 2.69
C ASN A 46 8.28 -0.11 1.46
N PRO A 47 7.04 -0.63 1.52
CA PRO A 47 6.50 -1.47 0.47
C PRO A 47 6.51 -0.73 -0.88
N PHE A 48 6.94 -1.45 -1.91
CA PHE A 48 7.00 -0.98 -3.29
C PHE A 48 6.20 -1.93 -4.19
N PHE A 49 5.35 -1.35 -5.04
CA PHE A 49 4.50 -2.08 -5.97
C PHE A 49 4.76 -1.59 -7.38
N GLU A 50 4.96 -2.54 -8.30
CA GLU A 50 5.03 -2.28 -9.73
C GLU A 50 3.96 -3.12 -10.43
N PHE A 51 3.18 -2.48 -11.28
CA PHE A 51 2.14 -3.11 -12.08
C PHE A 51 1.93 -2.30 -13.37
N THR A 52 1.24 -2.90 -14.35
CA THR A 52 0.89 -2.24 -15.60
C THR A 52 -0.60 -1.94 -15.62
N ALA A 53 -0.97 -0.73 -16.03
CA ALA A 53 -2.36 -0.33 -16.28
C ALA A 53 -2.50 0.16 -17.72
N LYS A 54 -3.56 -0.27 -18.41
CA LYS A 54 -3.93 0.28 -19.72
C LYS A 54 -4.80 1.51 -19.51
N VAL A 55 -4.38 2.64 -20.10
CA VAL A 55 -5.05 3.93 -19.96
C VAL A 55 -5.48 4.42 -21.34
N ASP A 56 -6.78 4.53 -21.56
CA ASP A 56 -7.36 4.89 -22.86
C ASP A 56 -7.73 6.38 -22.98
N LYS A 57 -7.64 7.15 -21.88
CA LYS A 57 -7.93 8.59 -21.81
C LYS A 57 -7.10 9.26 -20.73
N SER A 58 -6.90 10.57 -20.82
CA SER A 58 -6.37 11.37 -19.70
C SER A 58 -7.28 11.27 -18.48
N GLY A 59 -6.68 11.35 -17.28
CA GLY A 59 -7.42 11.25 -16.02
C GLY A 59 -6.49 11.19 -14.82
N THR A 60 -7.05 10.80 -13.66
CA THR A 60 -6.30 10.75 -12.40
C THR A 60 -6.23 9.33 -11.84
N PHE A 61 -5.03 8.91 -11.49
CA PHE A 61 -4.81 7.77 -10.60
C PHE A 61 -4.93 8.20 -9.15
N LYS A 62 -5.61 7.39 -8.35
CA LYS A 62 -5.66 7.46 -6.90
C LYS A 62 -5.06 6.19 -6.33
N PHE A 63 -4.10 6.36 -5.43
CA PHE A 63 -3.43 5.28 -4.72
C PHE A 63 -3.76 5.38 -3.25
N THR A 64 -4.16 4.26 -2.64
CA THR A 64 -4.60 4.19 -1.25
C THR A 64 -3.89 3.05 -0.55
N TRP A 65 -3.31 3.32 0.62
CA TRP A 65 -2.75 2.33 1.54
C TRP A 65 -3.53 2.37 2.85
N VAL A 66 -3.92 1.20 3.36
CA VAL A 66 -4.62 1.04 4.64
C VAL A 66 -3.72 0.35 5.63
N ASP A 67 -3.61 0.91 6.83
CA ASP A 67 -2.75 0.42 7.91
C ASP A 67 -3.54 -0.41 8.94
N ASP A 68 -2.83 -1.23 9.71
CA ASP A 68 -3.40 -2.02 10.81
C ASP A 68 -3.97 -1.15 11.94
N ASP A 69 -3.46 0.08 12.11
CA ASP A 69 -4.04 1.05 13.07
C ASP A 69 -5.30 1.77 12.56
N GLY A 70 -5.73 1.47 11.33
CA GLY A 70 -6.87 2.10 10.67
C GLY A 70 -6.55 3.40 9.94
N SER A 71 -5.29 3.86 9.95
CA SER A 71 -4.83 4.98 9.15
C SER A 71 -4.99 4.70 7.65
N VAL A 72 -5.31 5.74 6.90
CA VAL A 72 -5.43 5.70 5.45
C VAL A 72 -4.51 6.76 4.85
N TYR A 73 -3.64 6.31 3.94
CA TYR A 73 -2.73 7.18 3.20
C TYR A 73 -3.16 7.23 1.74
N GLU A 74 -3.27 8.43 1.18
CA GLU A 74 -3.72 8.63 -0.20
C GLU A 74 -2.74 9.51 -0.97
N THR A 75 -2.53 9.19 -2.24
CA THR A 75 -1.90 10.11 -3.19
C THR A 75 -2.64 10.05 -4.52
N GLU A 76 -2.70 11.19 -5.21
CA GLU A 76 -3.28 11.29 -6.54
C GLU A 76 -2.22 11.76 -7.54
N GLN A 77 -2.31 11.26 -8.77
CA GLN A 77 -1.41 11.63 -9.85
C GLN A 77 -2.16 11.66 -11.19
N ALA A 78 -2.07 12.78 -11.90
CA ALA A 78 -2.65 12.93 -13.23
C ALA A 78 -1.77 12.26 -14.30
N ILE A 79 -2.42 11.71 -15.33
CA ILE A 79 -1.82 11.22 -16.56
C ILE A 79 -2.53 11.83 -17.78
N GLU A 80 -1.76 12.22 -18.79
CA GLU A 80 -2.26 12.72 -20.07
C GLU A 80 -2.01 11.70 -21.18
N VAL A 81 -3.05 11.43 -21.98
CA VAL A 81 -2.98 10.64 -23.21
C VAL A 81 -3.09 11.61 -24.39
N ALA A 82 -2.17 11.48 -25.36
CA ALA A 82 -2.10 12.32 -26.56
C ALA A 82 -3.07 11.89 -27.65
#